data_AF-A0A9D6H8L6-F1
#
_entry.id   AF-A0A9D6H8L6-F1
#
_cell.length_a   1.000
_cell.length_b   1.000
_cell.length_c   1.000
_cell.angle_alpha   90.00
_cell.angle_beta   90.00
_cell.angle_gamma   90.00
#
_symmetry.space_group_name_H-M   'P 1'
#
loop_
_entity.id
_entity.type
_entity.pdbx_description
1 polymer ?
#
loop_
_entity_poly.entity_id
_entity_poly.type
_entity_poly.pdbx_seq_one_letter_code
_entity_poly.pdbx_strand_id
1 'polypeptide(L)'
;MARLSSSLLVFALAAMLCLAQAGDVFSVQSITKISDGRYDVKLQNPKTKYVHSVTLVVVELLFKVGDMVRETRTGGKVVLTPANGGGSSSSTPPSAPKAPQPPPPPQPITLSGQADHRVWSGPWWPEKPSSTQLYGASGPLEAYGRWTGDGNPLQWERLNHSTPPAANAAWTGHCDGFSVSSSVYGEPRRAVAATRTGGASVSFSPGDIKGLLAANWAGFDWQGSQRAAGGPAGVSAYDFHRFVLFYIHENRLPIVVNTKKDVVWNYPADSFQMTATPTGANRWRVAMTLTLADDGVDAAFQGKQPMQYAVAYDLTGDPSTSGGVQTAEWTSAERPGWIFCPLLGKDAAGLQARPSAATTRHHPYADTTFQALAEGLAKVSSGEVSEWTWNGYKVTPAP
;
A
#
# COMPACT_ATOMS: atom_id res chain seq x y z
N MET A 1 28.00 -45.51 9.04
CA MET A 1 28.79 -44.41 9.65
C MET A 1 29.44 -43.61 8.53
N ALA A 2 28.84 -42.50 8.14
CA ALA A 2 29.42 -41.53 7.21
C ALA A 2 29.01 -40.15 7.72
N ARG A 3 30.00 -39.32 8.09
CA ARG A 3 29.79 -37.98 8.62
C ARG A 3 29.48 -37.04 7.45
N LEU A 4 28.27 -36.52 7.39
CA LEU A 4 27.91 -35.40 6.51
C LEU A 4 28.22 -34.10 7.25
N SER A 5 29.14 -33.34 6.69
CA SER A 5 29.58 -32.02 7.14
C SER A 5 28.46 -31.00 7.00
N SER A 6 28.08 -30.36 8.10
CA SER A 6 27.16 -29.23 8.12
C SER A 6 27.87 -27.98 7.57
N SER A 7 27.59 -27.64 6.32
CA SER A 7 27.91 -26.32 5.76
C SER A 7 26.79 -25.35 6.14
N LEU A 8 27.03 -24.55 7.17
CA LEU A 8 26.18 -23.46 7.59
C LEU A 8 26.33 -22.30 6.58
N LEU A 9 25.41 -22.22 5.62
CA LEU A 9 25.32 -21.10 4.68
C LEU A 9 24.56 -19.95 5.36
N VAL A 10 25.29 -19.00 5.93
CA VAL A 10 24.71 -17.77 6.49
C VAL A 10 24.32 -16.86 5.34
N PHE A 11 23.03 -16.83 5.00
CA PHE A 11 22.45 -15.76 4.20
C PHE A 11 22.42 -14.49 5.04
N ALA A 12 23.36 -13.58 4.79
CA ALA A 12 23.27 -12.20 5.23
C ALA A 12 22.15 -11.51 4.43
N LEU A 13 20.91 -11.61 4.92
CA LEU A 13 19.81 -10.79 4.46
C LEU A 13 20.00 -9.39 5.06
N ALA A 14 20.62 -8.50 4.28
CA ALA A 14 20.72 -7.09 4.61
C ALA A 14 19.30 -6.48 4.60
N ALA A 15 18.64 -6.49 5.76
CA ALA A 15 17.51 -5.62 6.02
C ALA A 15 18.04 -4.19 5.88
N MET A 16 17.65 -3.52 4.80
CA MET A 16 17.94 -2.12 4.52
C MET A 16 17.11 -1.22 5.47
N LEU A 17 17.22 -1.43 6.77
CA LEU A 17 17.02 -0.36 7.73
C LEU A 17 18.19 0.61 7.47
N CYS A 18 17.93 1.70 6.76
CA CYS A 18 18.80 2.87 6.71
C CYS A 18 18.86 3.50 8.11
N LEU A 19 19.49 2.78 9.05
CA LEU A 19 19.96 3.33 10.30
C LEU A 19 21.00 4.37 9.90
N ALA A 20 20.69 5.65 10.12
CA ALA A 20 21.73 6.65 10.28
C ALA A 20 22.82 6.04 11.16
N GLN A 21 24.03 5.88 10.62
CA GLN A 21 25.11 5.31 11.41
C GLN A 21 25.44 6.32 12.49
N ALA A 22 25.55 5.88 13.74
CA ALA A 22 25.94 6.76 14.84
C ALA A 22 27.24 7.49 14.44
N GLY A 23 27.20 8.82 14.43
CA GLY A 23 28.30 9.65 13.93
C GLY A 23 28.12 10.23 12.53
N ASP A 24 27.01 10.00 11.84
CA ASP A 24 26.69 10.73 10.61
C ASP A 24 26.58 12.24 10.84
N VAL A 25 26.96 13.01 9.80
CA VAL A 25 26.88 14.48 9.80
C VAL A 25 25.70 14.91 8.95
N PHE A 26 24.90 15.82 9.49
CA PHE A 26 23.67 16.33 8.90
C PHE A 26 23.72 17.85 8.80
N SER A 27 23.05 18.39 7.79
CA SER A 27 22.74 19.81 7.71
C SER A 27 21.39 20.08 8.37
N VAL A 28 21.33 21.07 9.27
CA VAL A 28 20.08 21.50 9.93
C VAL A 28 19.19 22.22 8.91
N GLN A 29 18.05 21.62 8.57
CA GLN A 29 17.12 22.16 7.56
C GLN A 29 16.10 23.11 8.18
N SER A 30 15.56 22.76 9.34
CA SER A 30 14.60 23.61 10.04
C SER A 30 14.65 23.34 11.55
N ILE A 31 14.29 24.37 12.31
CA ILE A 31 14.13 24.31 13.77
C ILE A 31 12.75 24.88 14.08
N THR A 32 11.87 24.05 14.64
CA THR A 32 10.52 24.44 15.02
C THR A 32 10.37 24.30 16.52
N LYS A 33 10.13 25.41 17.23
CA LYS A 33 9.84 25.38 18.66
C LYS A 33 8.47 24.75 18.87
N ILE A 34 8.41 23.65 19.64
CA ILE A 34 7.15 22.98 20.02
C ILE A 34 6.60 23.58 21.31
N SER A 35 7.47 23.76 22.31
CA SER A 35 7.17 24.37 23.61
C SER A 35 8.46 24.92 24.23
N ASP A 36 8.39 25.53 25.42
CA ASP A 36 9.59 26.01 26.11
C ASP A 36 10.57 24.87 26.38
N GLY A 37 11.76 25.02 25.80
CA GLY A 37 12.83 24.03 25.87
C GLY A 37 12.65 22.78 25.00
N ARG A 38 11.64 22.72 24.11
CA ARG A 38 11.40 21.57 23.23
C ARG A 38 11.29 21.98 21.76
N TYR A 39 12.11 21.36 20.91
CA TYR A 39 12.24 21.71 19.50
C TYR A 39 12.12 20.46 18.61
N ASP A 40 11.46 20.58 17.46
CA ASP A 40 11.61 19.65 16.36
C ASP A 40 12.70 20.17 15.43
N VAL A 41 13.70 19.34 15.13
CA VAL A 41 14.82 19.68 14.25
C VAL A 41 14.82 18.74 13.07
N LYS A 42 14.60 19.26 11.86
CA LYS A 42 14.75 18.49 10.62
C LYS A 42 16.22 18.48 10.21
N LEU A 43 16.77 17.30 10.05
CA LEU A 43 18.16 17.05 9.68
C LEU A 43 18.21 16.38 8.30
N GLN A 44 19.09 16.84 7.42
CA GLN A 44 19.34 16.20 6.13
C GLN A 44 20.76 15.67 6.05
N ASN A 45 20.92 14.39 5.72
CA ASN A 45 22.22 13.84 5.41
C ASN A 45 22.64 14.37 4.02
N PRO A 46 23.75 15.13 3.90
CA PRO A 46 24.13 15.77 2.64
C PRO A 46 24.52 14.76 1.54
N LYS A 47 24.96 13.55 1.93
CA LYS A 47 25.37 12.48 1.02
C LYS A 47 24.17 11.73 0.45
N THR A 48 23.25 11.31 1.32
CA THR A 48 22.13 10.45 0.92
C THR A 48 20.85 11.23 0.59
N LYS A 49 20.81 12.53 0.90
CA LYS A 49 19.62 13.41 0.84
C LYS A 49 18.48 13.00 1.76
N TYR A 50 18.65 11.92 2.55
CA TYR A 50 17.72 11.49 3.57
C TYR A 50 17.43 12.62 4.56
N VAL A 51 16.15 12.84 4.86
CA VAL A 51 15.67 13.82 5.85
C VAL A 51 14.95 13.09 6.96
N HIS A 52 15.22 13.47 8.20
CA HIS A 52 14.47 13.00 9.36
C HIS A 52 14.30 14.09 10.41
N SER A 53 13.33 13.90 11.30
CA SER A 53 13.05 14.81 12.42
C SER A 53 13.58 14.23 13.73
N VAL A 54 14.13 15.11 14.56
CA VAL A 54 14.56 14.80 15.92
C VAL A 54 13.94 15.79 16.89
N THR A 55 13.24 15.28 17.91
CA THR A 55 12.75 16.12 18.99
C THR A 55 13.83 16.29 20.05
N LEU A 56 14.27 17.52 20.27
CA LEU A 56 15.27 17.89 21.27
C LEU A 56 14.61 18.55 22.48
N VAL A 57 15.10 18.22 23.67
CA VAL A 57 14.77 18.90 24.93
C VAL A 57 16.03 19.57 25.44
N VAL A 58 16.13 20.90 25.29
CA VAL A 58 17.32 21.69 25.62
C VAL A 58 16.92 23.06 26.15
N VAL A 59 17.78 23.68 26.97
CA VAL A 59 17.59 25.06 27.43
C VAL A 59 17.84 26.05 26.28
N GLU A 60 18.85 25.77 25.44
CA GLU A 60 19.25 26.60 24.31
C GLU A 60 19.85 25.72 23.20
N LEU A 61 19.62 26.10 21.94
CA LEU A 61 20.24 25.45 20.77
C LEU A 61 21.53 26.19 20.41
N LEU A 62 22.66 25.45 20.37
CA LEU A 62 23.98 26.00 20.04
C LEU A 62 24.30 25.98 18.52
N PHE A 63 23.28 25.81 17.69
CA PHE A 63 23.39 25.75 16.24
C PHE A 63 22.15 26.39 15.61
N LYS A 64 22.27 26.82 14.35
CA LYS A 64 21.21 27.43 13.54
C LYS A 64 20.93 26.62 12.27
N VAL A 65 19.84 26.98 11.58
CA VAL A 65 19.56 26.44 10.24
C VAL A 65 20.75 26.68 9.31
N GLY A 66 21.15 25.65 8.58
CA GLY A 66 22.32 25.62 7.72
C GLY A 66 23.59 25.05 8.37
N ASP A 67 23.66 25.00 9.71
CA ASP A 67 24.82 24.43 10.39
C ASP A 67 24.93 22.91 10.15
N MET A 68 26.17 22.41 10.19
CA MET A 68 26.46 20.99 10.14
C MET A 68 26.58 20.43 11.55
N VAL A 69 25.78 19.42 11.86
CA VAL A 69 25.74 18.76 13.17
C VAL A 69 26.01 17.27 13.03
N ARG A 70 26.70 16.69 14.00
CA ARG A 70 26.85 15.25 14.14
C ARG A 70 25.79 14.73 15.10
N GLU A 71 25.05 13.72 14.67
CA GLU A 71 24.07 13.05 15.53
C GLU A 71 24.70 11.85 16.24
N THR A 72 24.59 11.82 17.56
CA THR A 72 25.01 10.69 18.40
C THR A 72 23.83 10.16 19.20
N ARG A 73 23.61 8.85 19.17
CA ARG A 73 22.55 8.17 19.94
C ARG A 73 23.17 7.28 21.01
N THR A 74 22.89 7.53 22.28
CA THR A 74 23.36 6.70 23.41
C THR A 74 22.22 6.48 24.39
N GLY A 75 21.83 5.22 24.61
CA GLY A 75 20.76 4.88 25.58
C GLY A 75 19.41 5.52 25.27
N GLY A 76 19.03 5.63 23.99
CA GLY A 76 17.77 6.29 23.57
C GLY A 76 17.79 7.82 23.58
N LYS A 77 18.87 8.44 24.05
CA LYS A 77 19.07 9.90 23.98
C LYS A 77 19.77 10.29 22.69
N VAL A 78 19.26 11.33 22.03
CA VAL A 78 19.90 11.95 20.85
C VAL A 78 20.64 13.21 21.28
N VAL A 79 21.89 13.35 20.83
CA VAL A 79 22.73 14.54 21.05
C VAL A 79 23.23 15.03 19.70
N LEU A 80 23.07 16.33 19.45
CA LEU A 80 23.60 17.01 18.27
C LEU A 80 24.79 17.88 18.68
N THR A 81 25.94 17.64 18.06
CA THR A 81 27.16 18.45 18.28
C THR A 81 27.60 19.11 16.97
N PRO A 82 28.07 20.36 16.96
CA PRO A 82 28.62 20.97 15.75
C PRO A 82 29.71 20.09 15.12
N ALA A 83 29.63 19.86 13.82
CA ALA A 83 30.55 18.95 13.11
C ALA A 83 31.93 19.56 12.88
N ASN A 84 32.02 20.89 12.83
CA ASN A 84 33.27 21.63 12.71
C ASN A 84 33.72 22.00 14.12
N GLY A 85 34.68 21.23 14.68
CA GLY A 85 35.28 21.53 15.98
C GLY A 85 35.68 23.00 16.05
N GLY A 86 35.27 23.69 17.12
CA GLY A 86 35.26 25.14 17.26
C GLY A 86 36.59 25.84 16.95
N GLY A 87 36.81 26.16 15.68
CA GLY A 87 37.77 27.16 15.25
C GLY A 87 37.12 28.52 15.41
N SER A 88 37.51 29.24 16.45
CA SER A 88 37.22 30.66 16.67
C SER A 88 37.69 31.47 15.46
N SER A 89 36.82 31.66 14.46
CA SER A 89 37.12 32.51 13.31
C SER A 89 37.02 33.97 13.71
N SER A 90 38.14 34.66 13.59
CA SER A 90 38.34 36.09 13.84
C SER A 90 37.22 36.97 13.27
N SER A 91 36.68 37.82 14.13
CA SER A 91 35.59 38.76 13.86
C SER A 91 36.07 39.95 13.00
N THR A 92 35.78 39.92 11.71
CA THR A 92 35.62 41.14 10.92
C THR A 92 34.34 41.85 11.42
N PRO A 93 34.35 43.16 11.67
CA PRO A 93 33.16 43.89 12.13
C PRO A 93 32.00 43.65 11.15
N PRO A 94 30.84 43.17 11.64
CA PRO A 94 29.73 42.85 10.77
C PRO A 94 29.22 44.14 10.13
N SER A 95 29.14 44.12 8.80
CA SER A 95 28.43 45.10 8.01
C SER A 95 27.04 45.31 8.60
N ALA A 96 26.57 46.56 8.65
CA ALA A 96 25.27 46.92 9.19
C ALA A 96 24.19 45.92 8.70
N PRO A 97 23.38 45.35 9.62
CA PRO A 97 22.42 44.31 9.27
C PRO A 97 21.54 44.81 8.13
N LYS A 98 21.66 44.19 6.96
CA LYS A 98 20.74 44.43 5.85
C LYS A 98 19.35 44.11 6.38
N ALA A 99 18.41 45.04 6.23
CA ALA A 99 17.03 44.84 6.67
C ALA A 99 16.57 43.44 6.22
N PRO A 100 15.96 42.63 7.10
CA PRO A 100 15.58 41.26 6.76
C PRO A 100 14.75 41.29 5.48
N GLN A 101 15.26 40.67 4.41
CA GLN A 101 14.44 40.53 3.22
C GLN A 101 13.23 39.67 3.59
N PRO A 102 12.02 40.04 3.15
CA PRO A 102 10.85 39.19 3.34
C PRO A 102 11.18 37.80 2.79
N PRO A 103 10.77 36.72 3.48
CA PRO A 103 11.02 35.37 3.01
C PRO A 103 10.45 35.23 1.59
N PRO A 104 11.15 34.51 0.69
CA PRO A 104 10.62 34.26 -0.64
C PRO A 104 9.24 33.61 -0.54
N PRO A 105 8.33 33.91 -1.48
CA PRO A 105 7.02 33.26 -1.49
C PRO A 105 7.21 31.74 -1.54
N PRO A 106 6.37 30.97 -0.81
CA PRO A 106 6.41 29.52 -0.90
C PRO A 106 6.33 29.08 -2.36
N GLN A 107 7.09 28.05 -2.73
CA GLN A 107 7.06 27.48 -4.07
C GLN A 107 6.09 26.30 -4.10
N PRO A 108 5.48 25.99 -5.26
CA PRO A 108 4.71 24.76 -5.43
C PRO A 108 5.55 23.53 -5.06
N ILE A 109 4.92 22.56 -4.40
CA ILE A 109 5.53 21.27 -4.07
C ILE A 109 4.98 20.23 -5.04
N THR A 110 5.86 19.47 -5.68
CA THR A 110 5.49 18.29 -6.47
C THR A 110 6.00 17.05 -5.75
N LEU A 111 5.11 16.08 -5.53
CA LEU A 111 5.42 14.81 -4.87
C LEU A 111 4.86 13.66 -5.70
N SER A 112 5.55 12.53 -5.66
CA SER A 112 5.02 11.26 -6.19
C SER A 112 5.40 10.11 -5.26
N GLY A 113 4.63 9.04 -5.34
CA GLY A 113 4.89 7.81 -4.60
C GLY A 113 4.48 6.60 -5.43
N GLN A 114 5.11 5.47 -5.15
CA GLN A 114 4.87 4.20 -5.82
C GLN A 114 5.12 3.08 -4.79
N ALA A 115 4.13 2.22 -4.59
CA ALA A 115 4.25 1.03 -3.77
C ALA A 115 5.27 0.04 -4.36
N ASP A 116 5.89 -0.76 -3.50
CA ASP A 116 6.84 -1.79 -3.90
C ASP A 116 6.13 -2.94 -4.64
N HIS A 117 4.96 -3.32 -4.15
CA HIS A 117 4.06 -4.23 -4.86
C HIS A 117 3.24 -3.46 -5.91
N ARG A 118 3.35 -3.88 -7.17
CA ARG A 118 2.56 -3.34 -8.27
C ARG A 118 1.24 -4.10 -8.37
N VAL A 119 0.15 -3.35 -8.37
CA VAL A 119 -1.19 -3.90 -8.60
C VAL A 119 -1.34 -4.33 -10.05
N TRP A 120 -2.13 -5.37 -10.29
CA TRP A 120 -2.47 -5.88 -11.62
C TRP A 120 -3.94 -5.65 -11.96
N SER A 121 -4.24 -5.52 -13.25
CA SER A 121 -5.60 -5.41 -13.75
C SER A 121 -6.24 -6.78 -13.91
N GLY A 122 -7.55 -6.82 -13.73
CA GLY A 122 -8.38 -8.01 -13.88
C GLY A 122 -9.85 -7.63 -13.80
N PRO A 123 -10.77 -8.44 -14.34
CA PRO A 123 -12.18 -8.13 -14.26
C PRO A 123 -12.60 -8.09 -12.79
N TRP A 124 -13.62 -7.29 -12.52
CA TRP A 124 -14.28 -7.23 -11.21
C TRP A 124 -15.18 -8.44 -10.94
N TRP A 125 -15.22 -9.41 -11.87
CA TRP A 125 -15.99 -10.65 -11.81
C TRP A 125 -17.49 -10.38 -11.62
N PRO A 126 -18.19 -9.91 -12.67
CA PRO A 126 -19.62 -9.64 -12.59
C PRO A 126 -20.41 -10.84 -12.09
N GLU A 127 -21.38 -10.57 -11.20
CA GLU A 127 -22.39 -11.54 -10.79
C GLU A 127 -23.35 -11.87 -11.93
N LYS A 128 -23.56 -10.94 -12.87
CA LYS A 128 -24.42 -11.19 -14.03
C LYS A 128 -23.73 -12.11 -15.06
N PRO A 129 -24.48 -13.01 -15.72
CA PRO A 129 -24.05 -13.73 -16.92
C PRO A 129 -23.21 -12.89 -17.88
N SER A 130 -21.92 -13.23 -17.97
CA SER A 130 -20.92 -12.63 -18.86
C SER A 130 -19.79 -13.63 -19.16
N SER A 131 -18.84 -13.25 -20.02
CA SER A 131 -17.65 -14.04 -20.31
C SER A 131 -16.63 -14.08 -19.16
N THR A 132 -16.75 -13.19 -18.17
CA THR A 132 -15.78 -13.02 -17.07
C THR A 132 -16.40 -13.32 -15.70
N GLN A 133 -17.56 -13.97 -15.63
CA GLN A 133 -18.14 -14.37 -14.34
C GLN A 133 -17.41 -15.59 -13.74
N LEU A 134 -17.42 -15.72 -12.41
CA LEU A 134 -16.74 -16.82 -11.71
C LEU A 134 -17.32 -18.21 -12.01
N TYR A 135 -18.63 -18.29 -12.23
CA TYR A 135 -19.41 -19.54 -12.23
C TYR A 135 -19.88 -19.99 -13.62
N GLY A 136 -19.30 -19.43 -14.67
CA GLY A 136 -19.52 -19.85 -16.06
C GLY A 136 -19.07 -21.30 -16.31
N ALA A 137 -19.56 -21.91 -17.39
CA ALA A 137 -19.25 -23.30 -17.74
C ALA A 137 -17.75 -23.57 -18.02
N SER A 138 -16.96 -22.52 -18.22
CA SER A 138 -15.51 -22.56 -18.32
C SER A 138 -14.84 -21.58 -17.36
N GLY A 139 -15.55 -21.21 -16.28
CA GLY A 139 -15.09 -20.22 -15.32
C GLY A 139 -14.16 -20.79 -14.24
N PRO A 140 -13.55 -19.90 -13.42
CA PRO A 140 -12.67 -20.26 -12.32
C PRO A 140 -13.22 -21.36 -11.40
N LEU A 141 -14.51 -21.28 -11.03
CA LEU A 141 -15.11 -22.22 -10.08
C LEU A 141 -15.44 -23.58 -10.69
N GLU A 142 -15.64 -23.65 -12.00
CA GLU A 142 -15.75 -24.93 -12.70
C GLU A 142 -14.39 -25.66 -12.71
N ALA A 143 -13.29 -24.93 -12.96
CA ALA A 143 -11.94 -25.48 -12.85
C ALA A 143 -11.65 -26.00 -11.43
N TYR A 144 -12.03 -25.22 -10.41
CA TYR A 144 -11.93 -25.65 -9.01
C TYR A 144 -12.73 -26.92 -8.73
N GLY A 145 -14.00 -26.98 -9.17
CA GLY A 145 -14.87 -28.13 -8.95
C GLY A 145 -14.36 -29.40 -9.63
N ARG A 146 -13.81 -29.29 -10.85
CA ARG A 146 -13.14 -30.42 -11.53
C ARG A 146 -11.93 -30.94 -10.77
N TRP A 147 -11.19 -30.06 -10.10
CA TRP A 147 -9.98 -30.43 -9.36
C TRP A 147 -10.28 -31.05 -7.99
N THR A 148 -11.21 -30.45 -7.23
CA THR A 148 -11.58 -30.94 -5.89
C THR A 148 -12.55 -32.10 -5.92
N GLY A 149 -13.40 -32.18 -6.95
CA GLY A 149 -14.64 -32.96 -6.94
C GLY A 149 -15.76 -32.27 -6.14
N ASP A 150 -15.53 -31.06 -5.63
CA ASP A 150 -16.50 -30.28 -4.87
C ASP A 150 -17.14 -29.20 -5.75
N GLY A 151 -18.41 -29.44 -6.12
CA GLY A 151 -19.21 -28.47 -6.87
C GLY A 151 -19.85 -27.38 -6.01
N ASN A 152 -19.69 -27.41 -4.68
CA ASN A 152 -20.38 -26.51 -3.77
C ASN A 152 -20.08 -25.02 -4.02
N PRO A 153 -18.82 -24.56 -4.22
CA PRO A 153 -18.54 -23.16 -4.56
C PRO A 153 -19.30 -22.69 -5.81
N LEU A 154 -19.25 -23.49 -6.86
CA LEU A 154 -19.90 -23.19 -8.14
C LEU A 154 -21.43 -23.11 -7.99
N GLN A 155 -22.02 -24.08 -7.28
CA GLN A 155 -23.46 -24.13 -7.04
C GLN A 155 -23.92 -22.96 -6.18
N TRP A 156 -23.17 -22.64 -5.12
CA TRP A 156 -23.48 -21.50 -4.26
C TRP A 156 -23.49 -20.19 -5.05
N GLU A 157 -22.46 -19.94 -5.87
CA GLU A 157 -22.40 -18.72 -6.68
C GLU A 157 -23.59 -18.64 -7.64
N ARG A 158 -23.91 -19.73 -8.34
CA ARG A 158 -25.10 -19.79 -9.20
C ARG A 158 -26.37 -19.51 -8.43
N LEU A 159 -26.58 -20.11 -7.26
CA LEU A 159 -27.82 -19.96 -6.50
C LEU A 159 -28.01 -18.54 -5.96
N ASN A 160 -26.93 -17.87 -5.56
CA ASN A 160 -26.98 -16.54 -4.95
C ASN A 160 -26.90 -15.39 -5.97
N HIS A 161 -26.35 -15.64 -7.17
CA HIS A 161 -26.07 -14.56 -8.14
C HIS A 161 -26.70 -14.76 -9.54
N SER A 162 -27.26 -15.94 -9.87
CA SER A 162 -27.88 -16.16 -11.19
C SER A 162 -29.19 -15.41 -11.42
N THR A 163 -29.83 -14.92 -10.36
CA THR A 163 -31.09 -14.18 -10.43
C THR A 163 -30.93 -12.82 -9.74
N PRO A 164 -30.28 -11.84 -10.38
CA PRO A 164 -30.08 -10.56 -9.74
C PRO A 164 -31.44 -9.85 -9.52
N PRO A 165 -31.74 -9.33 -8.32
CA PRO A 165 -32.89 -8.47 -8.14
C PRO A 165 -32.75 -7.21 -9.03
N ALA A 166 -33.89 -6.72 -9.52
CA ALA A 166 -34.05 -5.81 -10.66
C ALA A 166 -33.11 -4.58 -10.75
N ALA A 167 -32.90 -4.13 -11.99
CA ALA A 167 -32.35 -2.84 -12.48
C ALA A 167 -30.94 -2.39 -12.02
N ASN A 168 -30.48 -2.79 -10.84
CA ASN A 168 -29.20 -2.36 -10.25
C ASN A 168 -28.10 -3.44 -10.31
N ALA A 169 -28.37 -4.58 -10.98
CA ALA A 169 -27.49 -5.74 -11.05
C ALA A 169 -26.23 -5.59 -11.93
N ALA A 170 -26.13 -4.53 -12.73
CA ALA A 170 -25.05 -4.44 -13.72
C ALA A 170 -23.66 -4.18 -13.12
N TRP A 171 -23.60 -3.74 -11.86
CA TRP A 171 -22.36 -3.40 -11.14
C TRP A 171 -22.06 -4.35 -9.98
N THR A 172 -22.89 -5.37 -9.70
CA THR A 172 -22.70 -6.32 -8.58
C THR A 172 -21.79 -7.49 -8.97
N GLY A 173 -20.82 -7.80 -8.10
CA GLY A 173 -19.61 -8.57 -8.42
C GLY A 173 -18.55 -8.45 -7.34
N HIS A 174 -17.38 -9.02 -7.60
CA HIS A 174 -16.31 -9.22 -6.63
C HIS A 174 -15.19 -8.17 -6.78
N CYS A 175 -15.54 -6.89 -6.98
CA CYS A 175 -14.56 -5.81 -7.17
C CYS A 175 -13.67 -5.60 -5.93
N ASP A 176 -14.21 -5.85 -4.74
CA ASP A 176 -13.50 -5.87 -3.46
C ASP A 176 -12.48 -7.01 -3.40
N GLY A 177 -12.89 -8.23 -3.72
CA GLY A 177 -12.03 -9.41 -3.75
C GLY A 177 -10.91 -9.28 -4.78
N PHE A 178 -11.24 -8.77 -5.97
CA PHE A 178 -10.24 -8.40 -7.00
C PHE A 178 -9.24 -7.39 -6.46
N SER A 179 -9.71 -6.28 -5.88
CA SER A 179 -8.84 -5.21 -5.40
C SER A 179 -7.88 -5.66 -4.30
N VAL A 180 -8.37 -6.47 -3.35
CA VAL A 180 -7.54 -7.05 -2.31
C VAL A 180 -6.50 -7.98 -2.92
N SER A 181 -6.94 -8.92 -3.77
CA SER A 181 -6.07 -9.90 -4.41
C SER A 181 -4.96 -9.24 -5.23
N SER A 182 -5.31 -8.20 -5.99
CA SER A 182 -4.37 -7.43 -6.80
C SER A 182 -3.30 -6.72 -5.97
N SER A 183 -3.68 -6.29 -4.77
CA SER A 183 -2.81 -5.57 -3.85
C SER A 183 -1.89 -6.47 -3.04
N VAL A 184 -2.19 -7.77 -2.91
CA VAL A 184 -1.45 -8.65 -1.99
C VAL A 184 -0.74 -9.84 -2.66
N TYR A 185 -1.20 -10.28 -3.83
CA TYR A 185 -0.55 -11.39 -4.55
C TYR A 185 0.21 -10.89 -5.76
N GLY A 186 1.38 -11.50 -6.00
CA GLY A 186 2.06 -11.41 -7.29
C GLY A 186 1.13 -11.84 -8.41
N GLU A 187 1.19 -11.12 -9.53
CA GLU A 187 0.29 -11.38 -10.65
C GLU A 187 0.45 -12.82 -11.19
N PRO A 188 -0.65 -13.57 -11.35
CA PRO A 188 -0.64 -14.83 -12.10
C PRO A 188 -0.27 -14.57 -13.57
N ARG A 189 0.83 -15.18 -14.06
CA ARG A 189 1.40 -14.91 -15.39
C ARG A 189 1.48 -16.11 -16.32
N ARG A 190 1.26 -17.32 -15.80
CA ARG A 190 1.29 -18.55 -16.60
C ARG A 190 0.24 -19.53 -16.12
N ALA A 191 -0.14 -20.42 -17.02
CA ALA A 191 -0.97 -21.55 -16.65
C ALA A 191 -0.22 -22.46 -15.66
N VAL A 192 -0.96 -23.07 -14.74
CA VAL A 192 -0.42 -24.03 -13.77
C VAL A 192 -1.28 -25.28 -13.76
N ALA A 193 -0.64 -26.42 -13.51
CA ALA A 193 -1.30 -27.70 -13.37
C ALA A 193 -1.42 -28.05 -11.88
N ALA A 194 -2.64 -28.27 -11.40
CA ALA A 194 -2.90 -28.78 -10.06
C ALA A 194 -3.26 -30.27 -10.14
N THR A 195 -2.51 -31.08 -9.40
CA THR A 195 -2.65 -32.54 -9.36
C THR A 195 -3.01 -32.98 -7.94
N ARG A 196 -4.02 -33.84 -7.82
CA ARG A 196 -4.34 -34.56 -6.57
C ARG A 196 -3.60 -35.89 -6.56
N THR A 197 -3.12 -36.34 -5.41
CA THR A 197 -2.50 -37.67 -5.26
C THR A 197 -3.45 -38.75 -5.78
N GLY A 198 -3.04 -39.48 -6.83
CA GLY A 198 -3.84 -40.52 -7.47
C GLY A 198 -5.00 -40.03 -8.36
N GLY A 199 -5.11 -38.72 -8.60
CA GLY A 199 -6.17 -38.10 -9.40
C GLY A 199 -5.69 -37.49 -10.72
N ALA A 200 -6.66 -36.96 -11.49
CA ALA A 200 -6.38 -36.22 -12.72
C ALA A 200 -5.74 -34.86 -12.42
N SER A 201 -4.93 -34.37 -13.36
CA SER A 201 -4.39 -33.01 -13.34
C SER A 201 -5.38 -32.05 -13.99
N VAL A 202 -5.63 -30.90 -13.36
CA VAL A 202 -6.44 -29.81 -13.91
C VAL A 202 -5.54 -28.61 -14.19
N SER A 203 -5.66 -28.04 -15.38
CA SER A 203 -4.94 -26.82 -15.77
C SER A 203 -5.77 -25.59 -15.39
N PHE A 204 -5.13 -24.60 -14.76
CA PHE A 204 -5.68 -23.31 -14.40
C PHE A 204 -4.95 -22.22 -15.21
N SER A 205 -5.70 -21.45 -15.99
CA SER A 205 -5.19 -20.27 -16.69
C SER A 205 -4.93 -19.12 -15.70
N PRO A 206 -4.15 -18.08 -16.07
CA PRO A 206 -4.03 -16.87 -15.25
C PRO A 206 -5.39 -16.26 -14.85
N GLY A 207 -6.38 -16.29 -15.74
CA GLY A 207 -7.72 -15.81 -15.45
C GLY A 207 -8.45 -16.64 -14.41
N ASP A 208 -8.34 -17.97 -14.47
CA ASP A 208 -8.92 -18.85 -13.44
C ASP A 208 -8.34 -18.51 -12.06
N ILE A 209 -7.03 -18.33 -11.98
CA ILE A 209 -6.33 -18.04 -10.71
C ILE A 209 -6.75 -16.67 -10.17
N LYS A 210 -6.78 -15.63 -11.02
CA LYS A 210 -7.25 -14.29 -10.64
C LYS A 210 -8.70 -14.34 -10.12
N GLY A 211 -9.57 -15.13 -10.74
CA GLY A 211 -10.96 -15.31 -10.31
C GLY A 211 -11.11 -16.05 -8.99
N LEU A 212 -10.34 -17.12 -8.78
CA LEU A 212 -10.33 -17.84 -7.48
C LEU A 212 -9.82 -16.96 -6.34
N LEU A 213 -8.79 -16.15 -6.58
CA LEU A 213 -8.32 -15.17 -5.59
C LEU A 213 -9.40 -14.13 -5.28
N ALA A 214 -10.06 -13.58 -6.30
CA ALA A 214 -11.15 -12.64 -6.09
C ALA A 214 -12.29 -13.24 -5.26
N ALA A 215 -12.71 -14.48 -5.58
CA ALA A 215 -13.72 -15.21 -4.80
C ALA A 215 -13.28 -15.43 -3.33
N ASN A 216 -12.00 -15.76 -3.11
CA ASN A 216 -11.45 -15.98 -1.77
C ASN A 216 -11.54 -14.73 -0.88
N TRP A 217 -11.36 -13.55 -1.48
CA TRP A 217 -11.34 -12.27 -0.78
C TRP A 217 -12.64 -11.48 -0.90
N ALA A 218 -13.63 -11.98 -1.63
CA ALA A 218 -14.90 -11.30 -1.78
C ALA A 218 -15.68 -11.29 -0.46
N GLY A 219 -16.32 -10.15 -0.22
CA GLY A 219 -17.01 -9.81 1.02
C GLY A 219 -16.09 -9.41 2.17
N PHE A 220 -14.76 -9.32 1.96
CA PHE A 220 -13.78 -8.97 3.01
C PHE A 220 -14.23 -7.79 3.88
N ASP A 221 -14.42 -8.03 5.19
CA ASP A 221 -14.77 -7.00 6.17
C ASP A 221 -13.59 -6.05 6.42
N TRP A 222 -13.50 -5.05 5.55
CA TRP A 222 -12.57 -3.92 5.71
C TRP A 222 -13.07 -2.92 6.76
N GLN A 223 -14.37 -2.88 7.09
CA GLN A 223 -14.95 -1.92 8.03
C GLN A 223 -14.51 -2.18 9.47
N GLY A 224 -14.22 -3.44 9.82
CA GLY A 224 -13.57 -3.81 11.07
C GLY A 224 -12.06 -3.55 11.13
N SER A 225 -11.42 -3.21 10.01
CA SER A 225 -9.99 -2.98 9.95
C SER A 225 -9.65 -1.58 10.47
N GLN A 226 -8.66 -1.46 11.37
CA GLN A 226 -8.09 -0.16 11.80
C GLN A 226 -7.34 0.59 10.66
N ARG A 227 -7.48 0.10 9.43
CA ARG A 227 -6.72 0.47 8.24
C ARG A 227 -7.65 0.93 7.14
N ALA A 228 -8.87 1.31 7.51
CA ALA A 228 -9.82 1.96 6.63
C ALA A 228 -10.04 3.39 7.10
N ALA A 229 -10.33 4.27 6.15
CA ALA A 229 -10.84 5.61 6.43
C ALA A 229 -12.06 5.87 5.55
N GLY A 230 -13.02 6.61 6.10
CA GLY A 230 -14.31 6.87 5.47
C GLY A 230 -15.43 5.95 5.97
N GLY A 231 -16.57 6.02 5.30
CA GLY A 231 -17.83 5.42 5.71
C GLY A 231 -18.99 6.03 4.90
N PRO A 232 -20.24 5.98 5.38
CA PRO A 232 -21.39 6.52 4.65
C PRO A 232 -21.24 8.01 4.25
N ALA A 233 -20.47 8.80 5.01
CA ALA A 233 -20.22 10.22 4.72
C ALA A 233 -19.10 10.47 3.67
N GLY A 234 -18.37 9.42 3.28
CA GLY A 234 -17.12 9.52 2.52
C GLY A 234 -15.89 9.65 3.42
N VAL A 235 -14.70 9.54 2.82
CA VAL A 235 -13.43 9.84 3.49
C VAL A 235 -13.21 11.36 3.54
N SER A 236 -12.70 11.88 4.66
CA SER A 236 -12.31 13.29 4.76
C SER A 236 -11.06 13.57 3.90
N ALA A 237 -10.87 14.80 3.43
CA ALA A 237 -9.66 15.16 2.68
C ALA A 237 -8.39 15.01 3.55
N TYR A 238 -8.55 15.27 4.85
CA TYR A 238 -7.51 15.09 5.85
C TYR A 238 -7.06 13.62 5.93
N ASP A 239 -8.00 12.69 6.13
CA ASP A 239 -7.69 11.28 6.22
C ASP A 239 -7.15 10.76 4.88
N PHE A 240 -7.75 11.17 3.76
CA PHE A 240 -7.28 10.77 2.44
C PHE A 240 -5.82 11.15 2.19
N HIS A 241 -5.45 12.41 2.40
CA HIS A 241 -4.09 12.88 2.19
C HIS A 241 -3.09 12.09 3.05
N ARG A 242 -3.38 11.97 4.35
CA ARG A 242 -2.52 11.26 5.29
C ARG A 242 -2.38 9.79 4.92
N PHE A 243 -3.47 9.15 4.51
CA PHE A 243 -3.49 7.74 4.17
C PHE A 243 -2.68 7.44 2.90
N VAL A 244 -2.83 8.25 1.84
CA VAL A 244 -2.06 8.09 0.60
C VAL A 244 -0.57 8.27 0.87
N LEU A 245 -0.17 9.31 1.61
CA LEU A 245 1.24 9.52 1.94
C LEU A 245 1.77 8.42 2.84
N PHE A 246 1.03 8.05 3.90
CA PHE A 246 1.48 7.02 4.82
C PHE A 246 1.68 5.67 4.10
N TYR A 247 0.67 5.18 3.38
CA TYR A 247 0.76 3.85 2.77
C TYR A 247 1.60 3.85 1.50
N ILE A 248 1.31 4.69 0.51
CA ILE A 248 2.01 4.62 -0.80
C ILE A 248 3.39 5.27 -0.74
N HIS A 249 3.53 6.46 -0.14
CA HIS A 249 4.80 7.19 -0.15
C HIS A 249 5.80 6.68 0.89
N GLU A 250 5.36 6.59 2.15
CA GLU A 250 6.23 6.32 3.30
C GLU A 250 6.45 4.82 3.52
N ASN A 251 5.41 4.00 3.41
CA ASN A 251 5.48 2.56 3.65
C ASN A 251 5.55 1.71 2.37
N ARG A 252 5.41 2.33 1.19
CA ARG A 252 5.47 1.66 -0.12
C ARG A 252 4.48 0.51 -0.27
N LEU A 253 3.28 0.66 0.29
CA LEU A 253 2.18 -0.30 0.24
C LEU A 253 1.06 0.19 -0.68
N PRO A 254 0.45 -0.71 -1.47
CA PRO A 254 -0.73 -0.36 -2.25
C PRO A 254 -1.93 -0.12 -1.33
N ILE A 255 -2.93 0.59 -1.85
CA ILE A 255 -4.20 0.84 -1.17
C ILE A 255 -5.36 0.47 -2.10
N VAL A 256 -6.55 0.31 -1.54
CA VAL A 256 -7.79 0.15 -2.28
C VAL A 256 -8.65 1.39 -2.05
N VAL A 257 -9.23 1.90 -3.13
CA VAL A 257 -10.03 3.13 -3.14
C VAL A 257 -11.41 2.82 -3.68
N ASN A 258 -12.44 3.19 -2.93
CA ASN A 258 -13.79 3.23 -3.49
C ASN A 258 -14.01 4.57 -4.22
N THR A 259 -14.11 4.50 -5.55
CA THR A 259 -14.13 5.69 -6.41
C THR A 259 -15.51 6.36 -6.50
N LYS A 260 -16.58 5.70 -6.03
CA LYS A 260 -17.96 6.19 -6.10
C LYS A 260 -18.66 6.17 -4.73
N LYS A 261 -19.69 7.00 -4.55
CA LYS A 261 -20.45 7.10 -3.29
C LYS A 261 -21.77 6.33 -3.31
N ASP A 262 -22.40 6.28 -4.45
CA ASP A 262 -23.73 5.72 -4.70
C ASP A 262 -23.70 4.21 -4.96
N VAL A 263 -22.57 3.73 -5.49
CA VAL A 263 -22.28 2.32 -5.72
C VAL A 263 -20.87 2.01 -5.23
N VAL A 264 -20.64 0.74 -4.90
CA VAL A 264 -19.35 0.30 -4.39
C VAL A 264 -18.46 -0.16 -5.53
N TRP A 265 -17.40 0.61 -5.80
CA TRP A 265 -16.38 0.27 -6.79
C TRP A 265 -15.00 0.38 -6.19
N ASN A 266 -14.49 -0.76 -5.72
CA ASN A 266 -13.15 -0.85 -5.19
C ASN A 266 -12.15 -1.00 -6.34
N TYR A 267 -11.11 -0.18 -6.31
CA TYR A 267 -9.99 -0.24 -7.23
C TYR A 267 -8.66 -0.23 -6.48
N PRO A 268 -7.71 -1.12 -6.82
CA PRO A 268 -6.40 -1.11 -6.21
C PRO A 268 -5.54 -0.01 -6.83
N ALA A 269 -4.82 0.72 -5.99
CA ALA A 269 -3.94 1.84 -6.33
C ALA A 269 -2.53 1.55 -5.82
N ASP A 270 -1.53 1.73 -6.68
CA ASP A 270 -0.11 1.54 -6.31
C ASP A 270 0.74 2.80 -6.47
N SER A 271 0.21 3.90 -7.01
CA SER A 271 0.98 5.13 -7.14
C SER A 271 0.12 6.39 -7.17
N PHE A 272 0.78 7.52 -6.93
CA PHE A 272 0.16 8.83 -7.05
C PHE A 272 1.15 9.88 -7.56
N GLN A 273 0.59 10.95 -8.13
CA GLN A 273 1.26 12.22 -8.37
C GLN A 273 0.46 13.32 -7.68
N MET A 274 1.16 14.28 -7.07
CA MET A 274 0.55 15.36 -6.31
C MET A 274 1.30 16.67 -6.59
N THR A 275 0.52 17.74 -6.77
CA THR A 275 1.02 19.11 -6.77
C THR A 275 0.28 19.90 -5.70
N ALA A 276 1.03 20.57 -4.81
CA ALA A 276 0.50 21.48 -3.80
C ALA A 276 0.95 22.91 -4.12
N THR A 277 0.00 23.75 -4.52
CA THR A 277 0.23 25.16 -4.86
C THR A 277 -0.09 26.04 -3.65
N PRO A 278 0.81 26.93 -3.21
CA PRO A 278 0.58 27.75 -2.03
C PRO A 278 -0.54 28.78 -2.27
N THR A 279 -1.44 28.90 -1.29
CA THR A 279 -2.56 29.86 -1.30
C THR A 279 -2.51 30.85 -0.13
N GLY A 280 -1.55 30.68 0.78
CA GLY A 280 -1.33 31.57 1.91
C GLY A 280 -0.23 31.04 2.84
N ALA A 281 -0.04 31.69 3.98
CA ALA A 281 0.87 31.20 5.01
C ALA A 281 0.38 29.83 5.51
N ASN A 282 1.18 28.79 5.27
CA ASN A 282 0.88 27.40 5.65
C ASN A 282 -0.41 26.84 5.01
N ARG A 283 -0.87 27.40 3.89
CA ARG A 283 -2.07 26.96 3.16
C ARG A 283 -1.73 26.57 1.74
N TRP A 284 -2.34 25.48 1.29
CA TRP A 284 -2.05 24.84 0.01
C TRP A 284 -3.34 24.45 -0.69
N ARG A 285 -3.36 24.59 -2.01
CA ARG A 285 -4.29 23.92 -2.88
C ARG A 285 -3.62 22.68 -3.44
N VAL A 286 -4.13 21.51 -3.09
CA VAL A 286 -3.59 20.22 -3.51
C VAL A 286 -4.41 19.66 -4.66
N ALA A 287 -3.73 19.26 -5.72
CA ALA A 287 -4.26 18.40 -6.77
C ALA A 287 -3.50 17.07 -6.71
N MET A 288 -4.22 15.96 -6.57
CA MET A 288 -3.65 14.62 -6.46
C MET A 288 -4.33 13.67 -7.44
N THR A 289 -3.53 12.88 -8.14
CA THR A 289 -3.99 11.83 -9.05
C THR A 289 -3.43 10.50 -8.61
N LEU A 290 -4.30 9.54 -8.31
CA LEU A 290 -3.94 8.14 -8.08
C LEU A 290 -3.94 7.39 -9.41
N THR A 291 -2.98 6.48 -9.59
CA THR A 291 -3.02 5.49 -10.67
C THR A 291 -3.53 4.16 -10.12
N LEU A 292 -4.67 3.74 -10.64
CA LEU A 292 -5.43 2.56 -10.27
C LEU A 292 -5.22 1.44 -11.31
N ALA A 293 -5.47 0.18 -10.95
CA ALA A 293 -5.62 -0.90 -11.91
C ALA A 293 -7.07 -0.95 -12.42
N ASP A 294 -7.25 -0.83 -13.73
CA ASP A 294 -8.55 -0.92 -14.39
C ASP A 294 -9.12 -2.35 -14.33
N ASP A 295 -10.43 -2.45 -14.22
CA ASP A 295 -11.21 -3.69 -14.23
C ASP A 295 -11.87 -3.99 -15.58
N GLY A 296 -11.79 -3.06 -16.53
CA GLY A 296 -12.27 -3.21 -17.91
C GLY A 296 -11.37 -4.06 -18.82
N VAL A 297 -10.71 -5.09 -18.28
CA VAL A 297 -9.78 -5.97 -19.03
C VAL A 297 -10.26 -7.42 -19.08
N ASP A 298 -9.73 -8.18 -20.05
CA ASP A 298 -9.95 -9.63 -20.12
C ASP A 298 -9.43 -10.35 -18.87
N ALA A 299 -10.07 -11.46 -18.50
CA ALA A 299 -9.66 -12.30 -17.36
C ALA A 299 -8.17 -12.72 -17.42
N ALA A 300 -7.66 -12.98 -18.62
CA ALA A 300 -6.28 -13.40 -18.85
C ALA A 300 -5.30 -12.23 -19.10
N PHE A 301 -5.75 -10.97 -19.05
CA PHE A 301 -4.88 -9.81 -19.21
C PHE A 301 -3.72 -9.87 -18.21
N GLN A 302 -2.51 -9.52 -18.66
CA GLN A 302 -1.32 -9.47 -17.82
C GLN A 302 -0.77 -8.05 -17.75
N GLY A 303 -0.39 -7.62 -16.55
CA GLY A 303 0.07 -6.29 -16.21
C GLY A 303 -1.02 -5.41 -15.61
N LYS A 304 -0.82 -4.10 -15.73
CA LYS A 304 -1.73 -3.07 -15.24
C LYS A 304 -2.19 -2.22 -16.40
N GLN A 305 -3.49 -2.19 -16.64
CA GLN A 305 -4.15 -1.17 -17.45
C GLN A 305 -4.43 0.02 -16.53
N PRO A 306 -3.74 1.17 -16.69
CA PRO A 306 -3.85 2.25 -15.72
C PRO A 306 -5.15 3.04 -15.89
N MET A 307 -5.88 3.23 -14.78
CA MET A 307 -6.97 4.19 -14.67
C MET A 307 -6.53 5.34 -13.74
N GLN A 308 -6.90 6.58 -14.05
CA GLN A 308 -6.54 7.74 -13.24
C GLN A 308 -7.73 8.19 -12.37
N TYR A 309 -7.48 8.45 -11.09
CA TYR A 309 -8.46 9.02 -10.16
C TYR A 309 -7.93 10.31 -9.56
N ALA A 310 -8.47 11.44 -10.03
CA ALA A 310 -8.01 12.77 -9.66
C ALA A 310 -8.95 13.42 -8.63
N VAL A 311 -8.37 14.04 -7.61
CA VAL A 311 -9.08 14.78 -6.57
C VAL A 311 -8.36 16.09 -6.22
N ALA A 312 -9.09 17.02 -5.64
CA ALA A 312 -8.55 18.31 -5.19
C ALA A 312 -9.09 18.72 -3.82
N TYR A 313 -8.24 19.35 -3.02
CA TYR A 313 -8.58 19.84 -1.69
C TYR A 313 -7.67 21.00 -1.26
N ASP A 314 -8.17 21.84 -0.37
CA ASP A 314 -7.36 22.84 0.31
C ASP A 314 -6.83 22.25 1.62
N LEU A 315 -5.57 22.53 1.97
CA LEU A 315 -4.84 21.93 3.09
C LEU A 315 -4.15 23.02 3.91
N THR A 316 -4.17 22.89 5.24
CA THR A 316 -3.32 23.66 6.15
C THR A 316 -2.28 22.74 6.80
N GLY A 317 -1.00 23.13 6.79
CA GLY A 317 0.11 22.31 7.27
C GLY A 317 1.19 22.04 6.22
N ASP A 318 2.01 21.01 6.45
CA ASP A 318 3.03 20.53 5.53
C ASP A 318 2.44 19.43 4.63
N PRO A 319 2.20 19.70 3.33
CA PRO A 319 1.58 18.75 2.41
C PRO A 319 2.53 17.63 1.96
N SER A 320 3.80 17.64 2.40
CA SER A 320 4.81 16.67 1.97
C SER A 320 4.90 15.43 2.88
N THR A 321 4.17 15.40 3.99
CA THR A 321 4.27 14.31 4.98
C THR A 321 2.91 13.93 5.56
N SER A 322 2.72 12.65 5.89
CA SER A 322 1.46 12.16 6.49
C SER A 322 1.19 12.74 7.90
N GLY A 323 2.23 13.18 8.61
CA GLY A 323 2.13 13.78 9.95
C GLY A 323 2.06 15.31 9.98
N GLY A 324 2.33 15.97 8.85
CA GLY A 324 2.43 17.43 8.75
C GLY A 324 1.10 18.16 8.55
N VAL A 325 0.03 17.42 8.24
CA VAL A 325 -1.29 17.97 7.95
C VAL A 325 -2.00 18.37 9.24
N GLN A 326 -2.57 19.57 9.27
CA GLN A 326 -3.39 20.08 10.36
C GLN A 326 -4.88 19.97 10.02
N THR A 327 -5.27 20.46 8.84
CA THR A 327 -6.62 20.35 8.29
C THR A 327 -6.57 20.15 6.79
N ALA A 328 -7.60 19.53 6.22
CA ALA A 328 -7.83 19.54 4.78
C ALA A 328 -9.32 19.44 4.46
N GLU A 329 -9.75 20.10 3.40
CA GLU A 329 -11.14 20.20 2.97
C GLU A 329 -11.26 19.97 1.47
N TRP A 330 -12.17 19.07 1.06
CA TRP A 330 -12.42 18.78 -0.34
C TRP A 330 -12.86 20.03 -1.11
N THR A 331 -12.23 20.25 -2.27
CA THR A 331 -12.66 21.25 -3.25
C THR A 331 -13.21 20.60 -4.53
N SER A 332 -12.87 19.33 -4.78
CA SER A 332 -13.53 18.53 -5.82
C SER A 332 -14.90 18.01 -5.38
N ALA A 333 -15.83 17.91 -6.32
CA ALA A 333 -17.14 17.27 -6.10
C ALA A 333 -16.99 15.75 -5.90
N GLU A 334 -16.13 15.15 -6.72
CA GLU A 334 -15.71 13.76 -6.60
C GLU A 334 -14.77 13.59 -5.40
N ARG A 335 -15.05 12.59 -4.58
CA ARG A 335 -14.22 12.17 -3.44
C ARG A 335 -14.47 10.71 -3.12
N PRO A 336 -13.49 9.97 -2.58
CA PRO A 336 -13.66 8.56 -2.33
C PRO A 336 -14.74 8.30 -1.26
N GLY A 337 -15.47 7.20 -1.41
CA GLY A 337 -16.38 6.72 -0.37
C GLY A 337 -15.60 6.22 0.86
N TRP A 338 -14.58 5.43 0.59
CA TRP A 338 -13.63 4.93 1.57
C TRP A 338 -12.31 4.55 0.91
N ILE A 339 -11.30 4.35 1.75
CA ILE A 339 -10.00 3.84 1.37
C ILE A 339 -9.55 2.83 2.42
N PHE A 340 -8.80 1.81 2.02
CA PHE A 340 -8.16 0.89 2.96
C PHE A 340 -6.86 0.32 2.40
N CYS A 341 -6.02 -0.28 3.25
CA CYS A 341 -4.78 -0.93 2.83
C CYS A 341 -4.86 -2.43 3.17
N PRO A 342 -4.96 -3.32 2.16
CA PRO A 342 -4.93 -4.75 2.38
C PRO A 342 -3.50 -5.20 2.71
N LEU A 343 -3.35 -6.03 3.73
CA LEU A 343 -2.07 -6.53 4.20
C LEU A 343 -2.23 -8.01 4.54
N LEU A 344 -1.26 -8.83 4.14
CA LEU A 344 -1.23 -10.25 4.52
C LEU A 344 -0.77 -10.37 5.97
N GLY A 345 -1.13 -11.47 6.63
CA GLY A 345 -0.77 -11.72 8.02
C GLY A 345 0.74 -11.55 8.25
N LYS A 346 1.10 -10.57 9.09
CA LYS A 346 2.46 -10.11 9.44
C LYS A 346 3.31 -9.63 8.27
N ASP A 347 3.07 -8.40 7.83
CA ASP A 347 4.04 -7.68 7.01
C ASP A 347 5.21 -7.16 7.85
N ALA A 348 6.40 -7.12 7.23
CA ALA A 348 7.73 -6.92 7.82
C ALA A 348 7.94 -5.62 8.63
N ALA A 349 7.00 -4.69 8.63
CA ALA A 349 7.08 -3.40 9.32
C ALA A 349 6.60 -3.44 10.79
N GLY A 350 6.20 -4.60 11.32
CA GLY A 350 5.63 -4.68 12.68
C GLY A 350 4.24 -4.03 12.80
N LEU A 351 3.65 -3.60 11.68
CA LEU A 351 2.26 -3.19 11.58
C LEU A 351 1.39 -4.43 11.77
N GLN A 352 1.03 -4.73 13.02
CA GLN A 352 0.18 -5.88 13.33
C GLN A 352 -1.12 -5.78 12.55
N ALA A 353 -1.35 -6.74 11.65
CA ALA A 353 -2.70 -7.02 11.19
C ALA A 353 -3.49 -7.38 12.46
N ARG A 354 -4.47 -6.55 12.83
CA ARG A 354 -5.49 -7.05 13.76
C ARG A 354 -6.14 -8.22 13.01
N PRO A 355 -6.13 -9.45 13.55
CA PRO A 355 -7.03 -10.46 13.02
C PRO A 355 -8.43 -9.83 13.04
N SER A 356 -9.13 -9.84 11.91
CA SER A 356 -10.54 -9.46 11.93
C SER A 356 -11.19 -10.30 13.03
N ALA A 357 -11.85 -9.65 14.00
CA ALA A 357 -12.64 -10.39 14.99
C ALA A 357 -13.77 -11.18 14.30
N ALA A 358 -14.12 -10.79 13.08
CA ALA A 358 -14.85 -11.56 12.11
C ALA A 358 -13.99 -12.73 11.60
N THR A 359 -14.11 -13.90 12.23
CA THR A 359 -13.81 -15.20 11.61
C THR A 359 -14.85 -15.60 10.56
N THR A 360 -15.82 -14.74 10.28
CA THR A 360 -16.86 -14.96 9.28
C THR A 360 -16.23 -14.86 7.90
N ARG A 361 -15.85 -16.03 7.39
CA ARG A 361 -15.65 -16.26 5.96
C ARG A 361 -16.87 -15.72 5.23
N HIS A 362 -16.67 -14.77 4.33
CA HIS A 362 -17.79 -14.04 3.72
C HIS A 362 -18.48 -14.86 2.63
N HIS A 363 -17.70 -15.60 1.84
CA HIS A 363 -18.25 -16.73 1.10
C HIS A 363 -18.23 -17.98 2.00
N PRO A 364 -19.39 -18.60 2.28
CA PRO A 364 -19.46 -19.76 3.16
C PRO A 364 -18.71 -20.98 2.58
N TYR A 365 -18.39 -20.96 1.28
CA TYR A 365 -17.65 -21.99 0.59
C TYR A 365 -16.12 -21.74 0.52
N ALA A 366 -15.64 -20.52 0.83
CA ALA A 366 -14.21 -20.19 0.79
C ALA A 366 -13.52 -20.73 2.04
N ASP A 367 -13.45 -22.06 2.12
CA ASP A 367 -12.87 -22.77 3.23
C ASP A 367 -11.32 -22.80 3.19
N THR A 368 -10.72 -23.50 4.15
CA THR A 368 -9.26 -23.62 4.22
C THR A 368 -8.66 -24.30 2.99
N THR A 369 -9.39 -25.22 2.35
CA THR A 369 -8.94 -25.91 1.13
C THR A 369 -8.98 -24.96 -0.06
N PHE A 370 -10.08 -24.21 -0.21
CA PHE A 370 -10.25 -23.21 -1.26
C PHE A 370 -9.14 -22.17 -1.20
N GLN A 371 -8.91 -21.60 -0.01
CA GLN A 371 -7.87 -20.61 0.23
C GLN A 371 -6.48 -21.18 -0.08
N ALA A 372 -6.14 -22.33 0.50
CA ALA A 372 -4.82 -22.94 0.32
C ALA A 372 -4.53 -23.18 -1.17
N LEU A 373 -5.50 -23.68 -1.94
CA LEU A 373 -5.33 -23.84 -3.37
C LEU A 373 -5.14 -22.50 -4.07
N ALA A 374 -6.04 -21.53 -3.88
CA ALA A 374 -5.99 -20.25 -4.59
C ALA A 374 -4.62 -19.56 -4.39
N GLU A 375 -4.12 -19.57 -3.15
CA GLU A 375 -2.79 -19.07 -2.81
C GLU A 375 -1.66 -19.90 -3.44
N GLY A 376 -1.74 -21.23 -3.40
CA GLY A 376 -0.75 -22.12 -4.00
C GLY A 376 -0.64 -21.94 -5.53
N LEU A 377 -1.78 -21.83 -6.21
CA LEU A 377 -1.87 -21.52 -7.64
C LEU A 377 -1.22 -20.17 -7.96
N ALA A 378 -1.54 -19.15 -7.17
CA ALA A 378 -1.00 -17.80 -7.35
C ALA A 378 0.52 -17.77 -7.23
N LYS A 379 1.08 -18.41 -6.18
CA LYS A 379 2.53 -18.46 -5.93
C LYS A 379 3.29 -19.17 -7.06
N VAL A 380 2.76 -20.27 -7.58
CA VAL A 380 3.40 -21.00 -8.69
C VAL A 380 3.27 -20.23 -10.01
N SER A 381 2.09 -19.63 -10.25
CA SER A 381 1.80 -18.89 -11.49
C SER A 381 2.57 -17.56 -11.57
N SER A 382 2.77 -16.87 -10.45
CA SER A 382 3.56 -15.62 -10.39
C SER A 382 5.06 -15.88 -10.48
N GLY A 383 5.50 -17.11 -10.19
CA GLY A 383 6.91 -17.50 -10.12
C GLY A 383 7.54 -17.26 -8.74
N GLU A 384 6.75 -16.95 -7.71
CA GLU A 384 7.23 -16.87 -6.32
C GLU A 384 7.82 -18.22 -5.86
N VAL A 385 7.21 -19.33 -6.28
CA VAL A 385 7.72 -20.69 -6.05
C VAL A 385 7.67 -21.50 -7.34
N SER A 386 8.54 -22.50 -7.47
CA SER A 386 8.53 -23.43 -8.61
C SER A 386 7.51 -24.56 -8.46
N GLU A 387 7.11 -24.86 -7.23
CA GLU A 387 6.17 -25.91 -6.88
C GLU A 387 5.51 -25.57 -5.53
N TRP A 388 4.27 -26.01 -5.34
CA TRP A 388 3.56 -25.89 -4.07
C TRP A 388 2.85 -27.19 -3.75
N THR A 389 2.85 -27.60 -2.47
CA THR A 389 2.19 -28.82 -2.00
C THR A 389 1.44 -28.58 -0.69
N TRP A 390 0.26 -29.19 -0.54
CA TRP A 390 -0.54 -29.13 0.69
C TRP A 390 -1.51 -30.31 0.72
N ASN A 391 -1.69 -31.01 1.84
CA ASN A 391 -2.68 -32.09 2.01
C ASN A 391 -2.83 -33.09 0.83
N GLY A 392 -1.72 -33.54 0.24
CA GLY A 392 -1.74 -34.48 -0.89
C GLY A 392 -2.08 -33.85 -2.25
N TYR A 393 -2.07 -32.52 -2.32
CA TYR A 393 -2.17 -31.74 -3.54
C TYR A 393 -0.80 -31.20 -3.94
N LYS A 394 -0.57 -31.08 -5.25
CA LYS A 394 0.63 -30.52 -5.85
C LYS A 394 0.26 -29.56 -6.97
N VAL A 395 0.88 -28.39 -7.01
CA VAL A 395 0.76 -27.39 -8.07
C VAL A 395 2.13 -27.18 -8.70
N THR A 396 2.20 -27.27 -10.02
CA THR A 396 3.41 -27.01 -10.82
C THR A 396 3.07 -26.13 -12.01
N PRO A 397 4.05 -25.47 -12.65
CA PRO A 397 3.84 -24.85 -13.95
C PRO A 397 3.22 -25.87 -14.92
N ALA A 398 2.26 -25.43 -15.74
CA ALA A 398 1.75 -26.26 -16.82
C ALA A 398 2.87 -26.46 -17.87
N PRO A 399 2.93 -27.64 -18.50
CA PRO A 399 3.94 -27.94 -19.53
C PRO A 399 3.83 -27.05 -20.76
#